data_AF-A0A5E7A559-F1
#
_entry.id   AF-A0A5E7A559-F1
#
_cell.length_a   1.000
_cell.length_b   1.000
_cell.length_c   1.000
_cell.angle_alpha   90.00
_cell.angle_beta   90.00
_cell.angle_gamma   90.00
#
_symmetry.space_group_name_H-M   'P 1'
#
loop_
_entity.id
_entity.type
_entity.pdbx_description
1 polymer ?
#
loop_
_entity_poly.entity_id
_entity_poly.type
_entity_poly.pdbx_seq_one_letter_code
_entity_poly.pdbx_strand_id
1 'polypeptide(L)'
;MLARSAQIGSGILELTLSIVFVFFFYRDGPRLASFVHGLLERLIGERADYYQELVAGTVQRVVNGVIGTAAAQALLALIGFLIAGVPGALVLGLATFLLSLIPMGPPLIWVPATAWLVWKGDYGMAIFLGIWGTLIISGVDNVLKPYLISRGGNLPLVIVLLGVFGGLIAFGFIGLFIGPTLLAIAYSLLVDWSASQQNRGKV
;
A
#
# COMPACT_ATOMS: atom_id res chain seq x y z
N MET A 1 1.38 19.29 25.63
CA MET A 1 0.59 18.08 25.97
C MET A 1 -0.81 18.10 25.36
N LEU A 2 -1.52 19.25 25.31
CA LEU A 2 -2.85 19.39 24.67
C LEU A 2 -2.91 19.00 23.17
N ALA A 3 -1.83 19.26 22.41
CA ALA A 3 -1.76 18.85 21.00
C ALA A 3 -1.65 17.32 20.81
N ARG A 4 -0.99 16.59 21.73
CA ARG A 4 -0.90 15.12 21.68
C ARG A 4 -2.24 14.46 22.05
N SER A 5 -2.97 15.00 23.02
CA SER A 5 -4.31 14.50 23.35
C SER A 5 -5.32 14.74 22.24
N ALA A 6 -5.21 15.86 21.52
CA ALA A 6 -6.06 16.14 20.36
C ALA A 6 -5.80 15.15 19.20
N GLN A 7 -4.54 14.80 18.91
CA GLN A 7 -4.20 13.82 17.86
C GLN A 7 -4.61 12.39 18.19
N ILE A 8 -4.54 11.98 19.45
CA ILE A 8 -5.01 10.66 19.88
C ILE A 8 -6.54 10.59 19.77
N GLY A 9 -7.25 11.67 20.14
CA GLY A 9 -8.69 11.77 20.00
C GLY A 9 -9.16 11.71 18.53
N SER A 10 -8.47 12.40 17.63
CA SER A 10 -8.77 12.33 16.19
C SER A 10 -8.51 10.95 15.60
N GLY A 11 -7.41 10.29 15.98
CA GLY A 11 -7.10 8.94 15.49
C GLY A 11 -8.11 7.87 15.92
N ILE A 12 -8.62 7.93 17.15
CA ILE A 12 -9.69 7.03 17.62
C ILE A 12 -10.99 7.30 16.87
N LEU A 13 -11.31 8.58 16.62
CA LEU A 13 -12.48 8.96 15.85
C LEU A 13 -12.39 8.44 14.39
N GLU A 14 -11.24 8.63 13.75
CA GLU A 14 -10.96 8.14 12.39
C GLU A 14 -11.05 6.61 12.32
N LEU A 15 -10.47 5.89 13.27
CA LEU A 15 -10.60 4.44 13.35
C LEU A 15 -12.06 4.01 13.50
N THR A 16 -12.81 4.65 14.40
CA THR A 16 -14.22 4.36 14.61
C THR A 16 -15.03 4.60 13.34
N LEU A 17 -14.84 5.76 12.69
CA LEU A 17 -15.50 6.10 11.44
C LEU A 17 -15.12 5.15 10.31
N SER A 18 -13.84 4.75 10.21
CA SER A 18 -13.39 3.80 9.19
C SER A 18 -14.05 2.43 9.35
N ILE A 19 -14.18 1.92 10.59
CA ILE A 19 -14.89 0.65 10.87
C ILE A 19 -16.36 0.76 10.46
N VAL A 20 -17.01 1.88 10.80
CA VAL A 20 -18.40 2.14 10.41
C VAL A 20 -18.55 2.18 8.88
N PHE A 21 -17.66 2.88 8.18
CA PHE A 21 -17.68 2.92 6.72
C PHE A 21 -17.41 1.55 6.10
N VAL A 22 -16.46 0.78 6.62
CA VAL A 22 -16.19 -0.59 6.15
C VAL A 22 -17.43 -1.46 6.31
N PHE A 23 -18.14 -1.35 7.44
CA PHE A 23 -19.41 -2.07 7.65
C PHE A 23 -20.45 -1.69 6.59
N PHE A 24 -20.67 -0.40 6.33
CA PHE A 24 -21.62 0.04 5.30
C PHE A 24 -21.18 -0.35 3.89
N PHE A 25 -19.90 -0.23 3.55
CA PHE A 25 -19.37 -0.68 2.26
C PHE A 25 -19.50 -2.18 2.07
N TYR A 26 -19.30 -2.98 3.12
CA TYR A 26 -19.46 -4.43 3.05
C TYR A 26 -20.93 -4.83 2.89
N ARG A 27 -21.83 -4.16 3.61
CA ARG A 27 -23.28 -4.44 3.57
C ARG A 27 -23.93 -3.96 2.27
N ASP A 28 -23.65 -2.73 1.85
CA ASP A 28 -24.31 -2.05 0.75
C ASP A 28 -23.45 -2.02 -0.54
N GLY A 29 -22.27 -2.65 -0.51
CA GLY A 29 -21.31 -2.70 -1.62
C GLY A 29 -21.90 -3.13 -2.98
N PRO A 30 -22.68 -4.22 -3.06
CA PRO A 30 -23.31 -4.63 -4.32
C PRO A 30 -24.28 -3.58 -4.87
N ARG A 31 -25.03 -2.90 -3.99
CA ARG A 31 -25.94 -1.81 -4.37
C ARG A 31 -25.16 -0.60 -4.86
N LEU A 32 -24.10 -0.21 -4.15
CA LEU A 32 -23.21 0.87 -4.57
C LEU A 32 -22.56 0.58 -5.93
N ALA A 33 -22.09 -0.65 -6.14
CA ALA A 33 -21.50 -1.07 -7.40
C ALA A 33 -22.50 -0.96 -8.57
N SER A 34 -23.73 -1.44 -8.39
CA SER A 34 -24.80 -1.30 -9.40
C SER A 34 -25.17 0.16 -9.69
N PHE A 35 -25.18 1.01 -8.66
CA PHE A 35 -25.45 2.44 -8.82
C PHE A 35 -24.34 3.16 -9.59
N VAL A 36 -23.08 2.88 -9.25
CA VAL A 36 -21.90 3.40 -9.97
C VAL A 36 -21.89 2.91 -11.42
N HIS A 37 -22.20 1.63 -11.64
CA HIS A 37 -22.31 1.07 -12.99
C HIS A 37 -23.38 1.79 -13.82
N GLY A 38 -24.59 1.98 -13.30
CA GLY A 38 -25.65 2.70 -14.02
C GLY A 38 -25.33 4.19 -14.27
N LEU A 39 -24.54 4.83 -13.42
CA LEU A 39 -24.01 6.18 -13.69
C LEU A 39 -22.95 6.17 -14.79
N LEU A 40 -22.05 5.20 -14.79
CA LEU A 40 -21.02 5.04 -15.83
C LEU A 40 -21.66 4.72 -17.18
N GLU A 41 -22.66 3.85 -17.25
CA GLU A 41 -23.41 3.57 -18.48
C GLU A 41 -24.04 4.85 -19.05
N ARG A 42 -24.62 5.71 -18.18
CA ARG A 42 -25.20 6.99 -18.62
C ARG A 42 -24.17 8.01 -19.10
N LEU A 43 -22.95 7.99 -18.57
CA LEU A 43 -21.90 8.95 -18.91
C LEU A 43 -21.05 8.53 -20.10
N ILE A 44 -20.72 7.24 -20.19
CA ILE A 44 -19.68 6.71 -21.09
C ILE A 44 -20.16 5.51 -21.93
N GLY A 45 -21.43 5.09 -21.77
CA GLY A 45 -22.05 4.04 -22.59
C GLY A 45 -21.33 2.70 -22.50
N GLU A 46 -21.04 2.11 -23.66
CA GLU A 46 -20.41 0.79 -23.83
C GLU A 46 -19.05 0.63 -23.12
N ARG A 47 -18.41 1.72 -22.69
CA ARG A 47 -17.12 1.65 -21.96
C ARG A 47 -17.28 1.46 -20.45
N ALA A 48 -18.49 1.50 -19.92
CA ALA A 48 -18.75 1.43 -18.47
C ALA A 48 -18.20 0.15 -17.83
N ASP A 49 -18.44 -1.01 -18.45
CA ASP A 49 -17.95 -2.31 -17.99
C ASP A 49 -16.42 -2.35 -17.91
N TYR A 50 -15.75 -1.89 -18.98
CA TYR A 50 -14.29 -1.84 -19.05
C TYR A 50 -13.70 -1.02 -17.89
N TYR A 51 -14.25 0.15 -17.60
CA TYR A 51 -13.75 1.00 -16.50
C TYR A 51 -14.05 0.41 -15.12
N GLN A 52 -15.19 -0.25 -14.94
CA GLN A 52 -15.52 -0.92 -13.69
C GLN A 52 -14.56 -2.09 -13.40
N GLU A 53 -14.28 -2.92 -14.41
CA GLU A 53 -13.29 -3.99 -14.30
C GLU A 53 -11.88 -3.44 -14.06
N LEU A 54 -11.52 -2.34 -14.73
CA LEU A 54 -10.21 -1.70 -14.55
C LEU A 54 -10.03 -1.21 -13.10
N VAL A 55 -11.05 -0.55 -12.54
CA VAL A 55 -11.03 -0.06 -11.15
C VAL A 55 -10.99 -1.24 -10.17
N ALA A 56 -11.87 -2.22 -10.32
CA ALA A 56 -11.92 -3.40 -9.46
C ALA A 56 -10.59 -4.17 -9.49
N GLY A 57 -10.04 -4.40 -10.68
CA GLY A 57 -8.75 -5.05 -10.86
C GLY A 57 -7.60 -4.26 -10.24
N THR A 58 -7.62 -2.93 -10.33
CA THR A 58 -6.61 -2.09 -9.70
C THR A 58 -6.67 -2.17 -8.17
N VAL A 59 -7.86 -2.08 -7.58
CA VAL A 59 -8.05 -2.22 -6.13
C VAL A 59 -7.59 -3.60 -5.64
N GLN A 60 -8.00 -4.67 -6.34
CA GLN A 60 -7.58 -6.02 -5.98
C GLN A 60 -6.05 -6.20 -6.05
N ARG A 61 -5.39 -5.64 -7.08
CA ARG A 61 -3.92 -5.69 -7.18
C ARG A 61 -3.23 -4.95 -6.05
N VAL A 62 -3.77 -3.81 -5.63
CA VAL A 62 -3.24 -3.06 -4.49
C VAL A 62 -3.39 -3.88 -3.20
N VAL A 63 -4.59 -4.43 -2.93
CA VAL A 63 -4.85 -5.25 -1.73
C VAL A 63 -3.93 -6.47 -1.70
N ASN A 64 -3.84 -7.19 -2.82
CA ASN A 64 -2.95 -8.35 -2.95
C ASN A 64 -1.48 -7.96 -2.85
N GLY A 65 -1.09 -6.78 -3.35
CA GLY A 65 0.24 -6.23 -3.21
C GLY A 65 0.59 -5.97 -1.75
N VAL A 66 -0.29 -5.31 -1.01
CA VAL A 66 -0.10 -5.03 0.43
C VAL A 66 0.01 -6.33 1.22
N ILE A 67 -0.95 -7.25 1.08
CA ILE A 67 -0.92 -8.53 1.81
C ILE A 67 0.29 -9.38 1.41
N GLY A 68 0.62 -9.44 0.12
CA GLY A 68 1.77 -10.17 -0.39
C GLY A 68 3.10 -9.61 0.14
N THR A 69 3.23 -8.29 0.19
CA THR A 69 4.40 -7.64 0.79
C THR A 69 4.50 -7.89 2.29
N ALA A 70 3.39 -7.82 3.02
CA ALA A 70 3.37 -8.11 4.45
C ALA A 70 3.77 -9.56 4.74
N ALA A 71 3.29 -10.52 3.93
CA ALA A 71 3.68 -11.92 4.06
C ALA A 71 5.17 -12.14 3.80
N ALA A 72 5.71 -11.57 2.71
CA ALA A 72 7.14 -11.65 2.41
C ALA A 72 7.99 -11.05 3.53
N GLN A 73 7.58 -9.89 4.05
CA GLN A 73 8.29 -9.19 5.11
C GLN A 73 8.25 -9.94 6.44
N ALA A 74 7.11 -10.56 6.77
CA ALA A 74 6.97 -11.42 7.95
C ALA A 74 7.84 -12.67 7.86
N LEU A 75 7.93 -13.30 6.70
CA LEU A 75 8.82 -14.45 6.47
C LEU A 75 10.29 -14.05 6.61
N LEU A 76 10.70 -12.94 6.01
CA LEU A 76 12.07 -12.43 6.12
C LEU A 76 12.42 -12.02 7.55
N ALA A 77 11.47 -11.45 8.28
CA ALA A 77 11.61 -11.14 9.70
C ALA A 77 11.75 -12.41 10.54
N LEU A 78 10.89 -13.41 10.31
CA LEU A 78 10.96 -14.71 10.97
C LEU A 78 12.32 -15.38 10.76
N ILE A 79 12.82 -15.42 9.52
CA ILE A 79 14.15 -15.97 9.20
C ILE A 79 15.24 -15.20 9.96
N GLY A 80 15.18 -13.86 9.95
CA GLY A 80 16.14 -13.02 10.69
C GLY A 80 16.13 -13.30 12.19
N PHE A 81 14.94 -13.42 12.80
CA PHE A 81 14.79 -13.72 14.23
C PHE A 81 15.24 -15.14 14.59
N LEU A 82 15.00 -16.12 13.72
CA LEU A 82 15.46 -17.50 13.92
C LEU A 82 16.99 -17.60 13.86
N ILE A 83 17.62 -16.94 12.88
CA ILE A 83 19.09 -16.92 12.76
C ILE A 83 19.73 -16.20 13.95
N ALA A 84 19.13 -15.09 14.38
CA ALA A 84 19.62 -14.31 15.52
C ALA A 84 19.29 -14.96 16.88
N GLY A 85 18.59 -16.10 16.92
CA GLY A 85 18.26 -16.83 18.15
C GLY A 85 17.29 -16.09 19.08
N VAL A 86 16.44 -15.21 18.54
CA VAL A 86 15.48 -14.44 19.34
C VAL A 86 14.35 -15.37 19.83
N PRO A 87 14.06 -15.41 21.14
CA PRO A 87 12.99 -16.23 21.68
C PRO A 87 11.63 -15.75 21.14
N GLY A 88 10.75 -16.70 20.78
CA GLY A 88 9.44 -16.36 20.24
C GLY A 88 9.47 -15.79 18.82
N ALA A 89 10.51 -16.10 18.02
CA ALA A 89 10.65 -15.67 16.62
C ALA A 89 9.36 -15.81 15.78
N LEU A 90 8.59 -16.90 15.97
CA LEU A 90 7.31 -17.10 15.29
C LEU A 90 6.27 -16.03 15.65
N VAL A 91 6.15 -15.69 16.94
CA VAL A 91 5.24 -14.65 17.43
C VAL A 91 5.68 -13.28 16.91
N LEU A 92 6.98 -13.00 16.90
CA LEU A 92 7.52 -11.76 16.36
C LEU A 92 7.35 -11.65 14.84
N GLY A 93 7.46 -12.75 14.11
CA GLY A 93 7.15 -12.82 12.67
C GLY A 93 5.67 -12.53 12.39
N LEU A 94 4.76 -13.15 13.15
CA LEU A 94 3.32 -12.87 13.08
C LEU A 94 3.00 -11.42 13.46
N ALA A 95 3.64 -10.88 14.51
CA ALA A 95 3.51 -9.47 14.86
C ALA A 95 4.00 -8.57 13.72
N THR A 96 5.12 -8.93 13.07
CA THR A 96 5.63 -8.20 11.91
C THR A 96 4.64 -8.23 10.74
N PHE A 97 3.95 -9.35 10.50
CA PHE A 97 2.88 -9.41 9.49
C PHE A 97 1.75 -8.43 9.77
N LEU A 98 1.23 -8.43 11.01
CA LEU A 98 0.13 -7.55 11.40
C LEU A 98 0.56 -6.07 11.36
N LEU A 99 1.76 -5.77 11.85
CA LEU A 99 2.29 -4.40 11.85
C LEU A 99 2.73 -3.92 10.46
N SER A 100 3.09 -4.80 9.52
CA SER A 100 3.44 -4.40 8.14
C SER A 100 2.29 -3.74 7.37
N LEU A 101 1.05 -3.99 7.80
CA LEU A 101 -0.14 -3.26 7.31
C LEU A 101 -0.09 -1.77 7.67
N ILE A 102 0.64 -1.42 8.73
CA ILE A 102 0.85 -0.04 9.18
C ILE A 102 2.20 0.46 8.64
N PRO A 103 2.27 1.69 8.10
CA PRO A 103 3.54 2.31 7.72
C PRO A 103 4.53 2.29 8.88
N MET A 104 5.77 1.90 8.61
CA MET A 104 6.84 1.78 9.62
C MET A 104 6.59 0.76 10.74
N GLY A 105 5.62 -0.14 10.61
CA GLY A 105 5.36 -1.17 11.62
C GLY A 105 6.51 -2.19 11.84
N PRO A 106 7.14 -2.74 10.79
CA PRO A 106 8.19 -3.76 10.94
C PRO A 106 9.42 -3.30 11.75
N PRO A 107 9.93 -2.06 11.59
CA PRO A 107 10.90 -1.47 12.52
C PRO A 107 10.53 -1.50 13.99
N LEU A 108 9.25 -1.37 14.36
CA LEU A 108 8.83 -1.45 15.77
C LEU A 108 9.07 -2.85 16.37
N ILE A 109 9.21 -3.90 15.56
CA ILE A 109 9.44 -5.25 16.04
C ILE A 109 10.92 -5.60 16.06
N TRP A 110 11.64 -5.36 14.95
CA TRP A 110 13.04 -5.78 14.88
C TRP A 110 13.98 -4.85 15.68
N VAL A 111 13.68 -3.56 15.84
CA VAL A 111 14.54 -2.64 16.62
C VAL A 111 14.62 -3.05 18.11
N PRO A 112 13.50 -3.31 18.82
CA PRO A 112 13.56 -3.84 20.18
C PRO A 112 14.20 -5.22 20.26
N ALA A 113 13.98 -6.09 19.27
CA ALA A 113 14.62 -7.41 19.22
C ALA A 113 16.16 -7.30 19.10
N THR A 114 16.65 -6.37 18.28
CA THR A 114 18.09 -6.06 18.17
C THR A 114 18.62 -5.47 19.47
N ALA A 115 17.90 -4.55 20.11
CA ALA A 115 18.30 -3.98 21.40
C ALA A 115 18.37 -5.04 22.52
N TRP A 116 17.47 -6.02 22.49
CA TRP A 116 17.49 -7.15 23.42
C TRP A 116 18.72 -8.03 23.24
N LEU A 117 19.15 -8.30 21.99
CA LEU A 117 20.39 -9.03 21.71
C LEU A 117 21.64 -8.31 22.23
N VAL A 118 21.68 -6.97 22.06
CA VAL A 118 22.75 -6.13 22.64
C VAL A 118 22.78 -6.25 24.16
N TRP A 119 21.61 -6.19 24.81
CA TRP A 119 21.52 -6.33 26.27
C TRP A 119 21.96 -7.71 26.76
N LYS A 120 21.73 -8.76 25.95
CA LYS A 120 22.20 -10.12 26.23
C LYS A 120 23.71 -10.32 26.03
N GLY A 121 24.41 -9.34 25.47
CA GLY A 121 25.84 -9.41 25.15
C GLY A 121 26.18 -10.06 23.81
N ASP A 122 25.18 -10.39 22.98
CA ASP A 122 25.37 -11.02 21.67
C ASP A 122 25.46 -9.96 20.56
N TYR A 123 26.58 -9.22 20.57
CA TYR A 123 26.80 -8.11 19.64
C TYR A 123 26.88 -8.55 18.18
N GLY A 124 27.34 -9.78 17.91
CA GLY A 124 27.43 -10.32 16.56
C GLY A 124 26.05 -10.49 15.93
N MET A 125 25.13 -11.15 16.65
CA MET A 125 23.75 -11.34 16.18
C MET A 125 22.95 -10.04 16.21
N ALA A 126 23.25 -9.11 17.12
CA ALA A 126 22.64 -7.78 17.13
C ALA A 126 23.00 -6.96 15.88
N ILE A 127 24.28 -6.93 15.49
CA ILE A 127 24.71 -6.24 14.26
C ILE A 127 24.08 -6.92 13.04
N PHE A 128 24.09 -8.25 12.99
CA PHE A 128 23.42 -9.00 11.92
C PHE A 128 21.94 -8.63 11.81
N LEU A 129 21.18 -8.68 12.91
CA LEU A 129 19.74 -8.40 12.89
C LEU A 129 19.45 -6.93 12.57
N GLY A 130 20.30 -6.00 13.01
CA GLY A 130 20.22 -4.59 12.64
C GLY A 130 20.42 -4.35 11.13
N ILE A 131 21.45 -4.96 10.53
CA ILE A 131 21.71 -4.89 9.09
C ILE A 131 20.59 -5.60 8.31
N TRP A 132 20.16 -6.78 8.75
CA TRP A 132 19.08 -7.54 8.13
C TRP A 132 17.74 -6.77 8.19
N GLY A 133 17.41 -6.18 9.34
CA GLY A 133 16.20 -5.39 9.54
C GLY A 133 16.15 -4.13 8.70
N THR A 134 17.28 -3.42 8.60
CA THR A 134 17.38 -2.19 7.81
C THR A 134 17.41 -2.46 6.30
N LEU A 135 18.26 -3.38 5.84
CA LEU A 135 18.45 -3.60 4.40
C LEU A 135 17.42 -4.56 3.80
N ILE A 136 17.13 -5.68 4.46
CA ILE A 136 16.26 -6.72 3.93
C ILE A 136 14.81 -6.44 4.29
N ILE A 137 14.47 -6.39 5.59
CA ILE A 137 13.07 -6.25 6.02
C ILE A 137 12.49 -4.90 5.58
N SER A 138 13.23 -3.80 5.79
CA SER A 138 12.74 -2.47 5.40
C SER A 138 12.93 -2.16 3.92
N GLY A 139 13.85 -2.85 3.23
CA GLY A 139 14.02 -2.76 1.78
C GLY A 139 12.85 -3.36 0.98
N VAL A 140 12.15 -4.35 1.53
CA VAL A 140 10.97 -4.98 0.90
C VAL A 140 9.89 -3.94 0.58
N ASP A 141 9.60 -3.02 1.50
CA ASP A 141 8.59 -1.97 1.29
C ASP A 141 8.95 -1.02 0.14
N ASN A 142 10.25 -0.80 -0.09
CA ASN A 142 10.74 0.15 -1.08
C ASN A 142 10.79 -0.42 -2.50
N VAL A 143 10.81 -1.75 -2.65
CA VAL A 143 10.96 -2.43 -3.95
C VAL A 143 9.71 -3.22 -4.32
N LEU A 144 9.18 -3.99 -3.37
CA LEU A 144 8.14 -4.98 -3.64
C LEU A 144 6.76 -4.32 -3.82
N LYS A 145 6.44 -3.26 -3.05
CA LYS A 145 5.20 -2.50 -3.23
C LYS A 145 5.12 -1.84 -4.62
N PRO A 146 6.14 -1.06 -5.08
CA PRO A 146 6.13 -0.50 -6.44
C PRO A 146 6.11 -1.57 -7.53
N TYR A 147 6.85 -2.67 -7.36
CA TYR A 147 6.91 -3.77 -8.33
C TYR A 147 5.56 -4.47 -8.51
N LEU A 148 4.88 -4.79 -7.40
CA LEU A 148 3.56 -5.44 -7.44
C LEU A 148 2.46 -4.51 -7.97
N ILE A 149 2.56 -3.21 -7.70
CA ILE A 149 1.62 -2.20 -8.23
C ILE A 149 1.87 -1.94 -9.72
N SER A 150 3.13 -1.98 -10.19
CA SER A 150 3.51 -1.68 -11.58
C SER A 150 3.14 -2.76 -12.60
N ARG A 151 2.85 -4.00 -12.18
CA ARG A 151 2.62 -5.12 -13.11
C ARG A 151 1.24 -5.14 -13.80
N GLY A 152 0.41 -4.12 -13.58
CA GLY A 152 -0.99 -4.13 -14.00
C GLY A 152 -1.41 -3.21 -15.14
N GLY A 153 -0.55 -2.32 -15.65
CA GLY A 153 -0.94 -1.39 -16.71
C GLY A 153 0.25 -0.89 -17.52
N ASN A 154 0.00 -0.52 -18.78
CA ASN A 154 0.98 0.06 -19.73
C ASN A 154 1.49 1.45 -19.32
N LEU A 155 1.53 1.76 -18.02
CA LEU A 155 1.99 3.03 -17.49
C LEU A 155 3.49 2.97 -17.25
N PRO A 156 4.28 3.90 -17.83
CA PRO A 156 5.69 4.02 -17.51
C PRO A 156 5.91 4.12 -16.00
N LEU A 157 6.88 3.38 -15.46
CA LEU A 157 7.18 3.35 -14.02
C LEU A 157 7.38 4.76 -13.43
N VAL A 158 7.94 5.68 -14.21
CA VAL A 158 8.13 7.09 -13.83
C VAL A 158 6.83 7.78 -13.44
N ILE A 159 5.73 7.49 -14.14
CA ILE A 159 4.39 8.07 -13.88
C ILE A 159 3.82 7.49 -12.59
N VAL A 160 4.00 6.19 -12.36
CA VAL A 160 3.57 5.54 -11.12
C VAL A 160 4.36 6.11 -9.92
N LEU A 161 5.68 6.25 -10.05
CA LEU A 161 6.52 6.83 -9.00
C LEU A 161 6.14 8.29 -8.70
N LEU A 162 5.95 9.11 -9.73
CA LEU A 162 5.43 10.48 -9.57
C LEU A 162 4.07 10.49 -8.87
N GLY A 163 3.20 9.54 -9.19
CA GLY A 163 1.90 9.39 -8.54
C GLY A 163 2.03 9.03 -7.06
N VAL A 164 2.88 8.06 -6.73
CA VAL A 164 3.13 7.62 -5.36
C VAL A 164 3.74 8.76 -4.53
N PHE A 165 4.84 9.37 -4.99
CA PHE A 165 5.53 10.43 -4.25
C PHE A 165 4.72 11.73 -4.21
N GLY A 166 4.15 12.14 -5.35
CA GLY A 166 3.30 13.32 -5.45
C GLY A 166 2.02 13.18 -4.64
N GLY A 167 1.40 12.00 -4.67
CA GLY A 167 0.25 11.68 -3.83
C GLY A 167 0.60 11.71 -2.34
N LEU A 168 1.71 11.09 -1.95
CA LEU A 168 2.18 11.09 -0.56
C LEU A 168 2.41 12.51 -0.02
N ILE A 169 2.98 13.39 -0.83
CA ILE A 169 3.22 14.80 -0.46
C ILE A 169 1.88 15.57 -0.37
N ALA A 170 0.96 15.35 -1.31
CA ALA A 170 -0.29 16.12 -1.41
C ALA A 170 -1.37 15.66 -0.42
N PHE A 171 -1.51 14.36 -0.19
CA PHE A 171 -2.63 13.75 0.53
C PHE A 171 -2.17 12.84 1.69
N GLY A 172 -0.88 12.83 2.03
CA GLY A 172 -0.33 11.94 3.04
C GLY A 172 -0.45 10.47 2.64
N PHE A 173 -0.65 9.59 3.62
CA PHE A 173 -0.68 8.13 3.39
C PHE A 173 -1.77 7.68 2.40
N ILE A 174 -2.94 8.32 2.44
CA ILE A 174 -4.04 8.05 1.48
C ILE A 174 -3.58 8.34 0.05
N GLY A 175 -2.71 9.33 -0.12
CA GLY A 175 -2.11 9.69 -1.40
C GLY A 175 -1.24 8.61 -2.04
N LEU A 176 -0.73 7.63 -1.27
CA LEU A 176 -0.03 6.47 -1.82
C LEU A 176 -0.94 5.61 -2.70
N PHE A 177 -2.25 5.64 -2.41
CA PHE A 177 -3.29 4.94 -3.16
C PHE A 177 -3.90 5.81 -4.25
N ILE A 178 -4.26 7.04 -3.90
CA ILE A 178 -4.97 7.96 -4.81
C ILE A 178 -4.05 8.52 -5.89
N GLY A 179 -2.78 8.80 -5.55
CA GLY A 179 -1.83 9.46 -6.45
C GLY A 179 -1.55 8.69 -7.73
N PRO A 180 -1.19 7.40 -7.68
CA PRO A 180 -1.00 6.57 -8.88
C PRO A 180 -2.27 6.44 -9.71
N THR A 181 -3.43 6.31 -9.07
CA THR A 181 -4.72 6.18 -9.77
C THR A 181 -5.08 7.47 -10.51
N LEU A 182 -4.92 8.63 -9.88
CA LEU A 182 -5.17 9.92 -10.54
C LEU A 182 -4.20 10.16 -11.70
N LEU A 183 -2.90 9.87 -11.51
CA LEU A 183 -1.92 10.02 -12.59
C LEU A 183 -2.15 9.04 -13.74
N ALA A 184 -2.59 7.81 -13.44
CA ALA A 184 -2.99 6.84 -14.45
C ALA A 184 -4.14 7.37 -15.32
N ILE A 185 -5.20 7.90 -14.68
CA ILE A 185 -6.35 8.47 -15.39
C ILE A 185 -5.92 9.69 -16.21
N ALA A 186 -5.15 10.61 -15.62
CA ALA A 186 -4.68 11.81 -16.32
C ALA A 186 -3.79 11.46 -17.53
N TYR A 187 -2.89 10.49 -17.37
CA TYR A 187 -2.03 10.04 -18.46
C TYR A 187 -2.83 9.37 -19.58
N SER A 188 -3.75 8.45 -19.25
CA SER A 188 -4.60 7.80 -20.24
C SER A 188 -5.45 8.83 -21.01
N LEU A 189 -6.03 9.81 -20.33
CA LEU A 189 -6.78 10.89 -20.98
C LEU A 189 -5.91 11.74 -21.92
N LEU A 190 -4.68 12.05 -21.52
CA LEU A 190 -3.74 12.80 -22.34
C LEU A 190 -3.29 12.01 -23.58
N VAL A 191 -3.04 10.72 -23.43
CA VAL A 191 -2.68 9.82 -24.54
C VAL A 191 -3.83 9.70 -25.52
N ASP A 192 -5.05 9.43 -25.04
CA ASP A 192 -6.25 9.34 -25.88
C ASP A 192 -6.53 10.67 -26.61
N TRP A 193 -6.37 11.81 -25.92
CA TRP A 193 -6.50 13.12 -26.53
C TRP A 193 -5.44 13.35 -27.62
N SER A 194 -4.19 12.97 -27.38
CA SER A 194 -3.12 13.10 -28.38
C SER A 194 -3.34 12.22 -29.60
N ALA A 195 -3.86 11.00 -29.42
CA ALA A 195 -4.20 10.08 -30.50
C ALA A 195 -5.40 10.59 -31.32
N SER A 196 -6.36 11.26 -30.66
CA SER A 196 -7.53 11.86 -31.33
C SER A 196 -7.16 13.01 -32.29
N GLN A 197 -6.05 13.72 -32.04
CA GLN A 197 -5.56 14.79 -32.93
C GLN A 197 -4.93 14.24 -34.21
N GLN A 198 -4.33 13.04 -34.17
CA GLN A 198 -3.64 12.46 -35.33
C GLN A 198 -4.61 11.98 -36.43
N ASN A 199 -5.88 11.70 -36.07
CA ASN A 199 -6.94 11.35 -37.03
C ASN A 199 -7.64 12.57 -37.66
N ARG A 200 -7.44 13.80 -37.16
CA ARG A 200 -8.02 15.02 -37.75
C ARG A 200 -7.16 15.65 -38.85
N GLY A 201 -5.94 15.16 -39.08
CA GLY A 201 -5.03 15.65 -40.13
C GLY A 201 -5.03 14.83 -41.43
N LYS A 202 -5.96 13.88 -41.60
CA LYS A 202 -6.05 13.00 -42.78
C LYS A 202 -7.43 13.03 -43.48
N VAL A 203 -8.11 14.17 -43.45
CA VAL A 203 -9.32 14.39 -44.26
C VAL A 203 -9.04 15.53 -45.23
#